data_AF-A0A351STK4-F1
#
_entry.id   AF-A0A351STK4-F1
#
_cell.length_a   1.000
_cell.length_b   1.000
_cell.length_c   1.000
_cell.angle_alpha   90.00
_cell.angle_beta   90.00
_cell.angle_gamma   90.00
#
_symmetry.space_group_name_H-M   'P 1'
#
loop_
_entity.id
_entity.type
_entity.pdbx_description
1 polymer ?
#
loop_
_entity_poly.entity_id
_entity_poly.type
_entity_poly.pdbx_seq_one_letter_code
_entity_poly.pdbx_strand_id
1 'polypeptide(L)'
;MTAFSDFCAVFFKKYFDLHPTEAVNYGVEGYDHLLNDYSDEAYGEEKGFAEESLKKLRQVSVKGLTRDETIDYALLEGRLTIENYEFNKEDYRLKWPELPLPIQHIYILTVRPTNDIIGNITSRLERSPAVINQGIANLSRPEANPPRLWSEMAIEAAKGGITFLCDLPNHPKVKQALKDPLRFKAALEKSKRVIDDFREFLERDLLPRSHGTYAVGEEHYHLLLKKRHFLNQDAQGLLAMGESLFDQTKKELAALTEEIAPGKSIEDLALKIQENHPPSDGLLPAYKKAMEAARKFVGEKRLVSFPLREDL
;
A
#
# COMPACT_ATOMS: atom_id res chain seq x y z
N MET A 1 20.71 -2.26 -25.02
CA MET A 1 19.42 -2.10 -24.33
C MET A 1 18.44 -1.51 -25.33
N THR A 2 17.15 -1.85 -25.24
CA THR A 2 16.11 -1.24 -26.08
C THR A 2 15.86 0.19 -25.62
N ALA A 3 15.33 1.06 -26.49
CA ALA A 3 14.97 2.43 -26.10
C ALA A 3 13.98 2.46 -24.91
N PHE A 4 13.14 1.44 -24.79
CA PHE A 4 12.25 1.26 -23.64
C PHE A 4 13.00 0.89 -22.37
N SER A 5 13.94 -0.07 -22.42
CA SER A 5 14.77 -0.43 -21.28
C SER A 5 15.60 0.75 -20.75
N ASP A 6 16.16 1.56 -21.66
CA ASP A 6 16.89 2.78 -21.29
C ASP A 6 15.96 3.82 -20.64
N PHE A 7 14.74 3.98 -21.15
CA PHE A 7 13.72 4.83 -20.54
C PHE A 7 13.38 4.36 -19.11
N CYS A 8 13.11 3.07 -18.92
CA CYS A 8 12.81 2.50 -17.60
C CYS A 8 13.94 2.72 -16.59
N ALA A 9 15.19 2.55 -17.00
CA ALA A 9 16.34 2.76 -16.11
C ALA A 9 16.42 4.21 -15.60
N VAL A 10 16.22 5.19 -16.49
CA VAL A 10 16.18 6.61 -16.12
C VAL A 10 14.95 6.94 -15.28
N PHE A 11 13.79 6.41 -15.66
CA PHE A 11 12.52 6.62 -14.96
C PHE A 11 12.61 6.12 -13.52
N PHE A 12 12.96 4.85 -13.29
CA PHE A 12 12.97 4.28 -11.94
C PHE A 12 14.00 4.93 -11.03
N LYS A 13 15.18 5.30 -11.54
CA LYS A 13 16.15 6.06 -10.76
C LYS A 13 15.52 7.35 -10.23
N LYS A 14 14.92 8.16 -11.11
CA LYS A 14 14.31 9.43 -10.72
C LYS A 14 13.08 9.22 -9.83
N TYR A 15 12.27 8.19 -10.12
CA TYR A 15 11.11 7.84 -9.32
C TYR A 15 11.51 7.52 -7.86
N PHE A 16 12.56 6.73 -7.65
CA PHE A 16 13.05 6.41 -6.30
C PHE A 16 13.74 7.58 -5.60
N ASP A 17 14.37 8.48 -6.35
CA ASP A 17 14.89 9.74 -5.80
C ASP A 17 13.76 10.63 -5.24
N LEU A 18 12.57 10.62 -5.87
CA LEU A 18 11.38 11.35 -5.41
C LEU A 18 10.55 10.59 -4.35
N HIS A 19 10.57 9.26 -4.38
CA HIS A 19 9.79 8.39 -3.50
C HIS A 19 10.70 7.43 -2.71
N PRO A 20 11.59 7.96 -1.85
CA PRO A 20 12.55 7.13 -1.12
C PRO A 20 11.90 6.06 -0.24
N THR A 21 10.68 6.28 0.27
CA THR A 21 9.98 5.27 1.07
C THR A 21 9.44 4.12 0.21
N GLU A 22 9.06 4.40 -1.04
CA GLU A 22 8.67 3.37 -2.01
C GLU A 22 9.88 2.57 -2.48
N ALA A 23 11.03 3.21 -2.72
CA ALA A 23 12.29 2.52 -3.03
C ALA A 23 12.60 1.44 -1.98
N VAL A 24 12.33 1.75 -0.71
CA VAL A 24 12.42 0.80 0.40
C VAL A 24 11.40 -0.35 0.28
N ASN A 25 10.15 -0.10 -0.07
CA ASN A 25 9.17 -1.17 -0.28
C ASN A 25 9.58 -2.13 -1.43
N TYR A 26 10.27 -1.62 -2.46
CA TYR A 26 10.79 -2.42 -3.58
C TYR A 26 12.15 -3.09 -3.30
N GLY A 27 12.76 -2.87 -2.13
CA GLY A 27 14.07 -3.45 -1.80
C GLY A 27 15.25 -2.76 -2.49
N VAL A 28 15.08 -1.53 -2.96
CA VAL A 28 16.15 -0.72 -3.55
C VAL A 28 17.02 -0.15 -2.43
N GLU A 29 18.33 -0.38 -2.54
CA GLU A 29 19.32 0.05 -1.55
C GLU A 29 19.59 1.56 -1.62
N GLY A 30 20.04 2.13 -0.50
CA GLY A 30 20.49 3.53 -0.42
C GLY A 30 19.46 4.53 0.10
N TYR A 31 18.20 4.13 0.25
CA TYR A 31 17.08 5.01 0.65
C TYR A 31 16.57 4.77 2.08
N ASP A 32 17.15 3.80 2.82
CA ASP A 32 16.74 3.40 4.17
C ASP A 32 16.63 4.54 5.19
N HIS A 33 17.48 5.56 5.07
CA HIS A 33 17.58 6.68 6.01
C HIS A 33 16.64 7.85 5.66
N LEU A 34 15.91 7.75 4.55
CA LEU A 34 15.09 8.83 3.99
C LEU A 34 13.59 8.63 4.30
N LEU A 35 12.86 9.75 4.32
CA LEU A 35 11.40 9.83 4.28
C LEU A 35 11.01 10.67 3.06
N ASN A 36 9.77 10.54 2.59
CA ASN A 36 9.24 11.39 1.51
C ASN A 36 9.17 12.86 1.96
N ASP A 37 9.20 13.76 0.98
CA ASP A 37 9.05 15.20 1.15
C ASP A 37 7.67 15.62 0.62
N TYR A 38 6.86 16.24 1.48
CA TYR A 38 5.51 16.69 1.14
C TYR A 38 5.42 18.23 0.98
N SER A 39 6.56 18.90 0.81
CA SER A 39 6.64 20.32 0.45
C SER A 39 6.00 20.61 -0.92
N ASP A 40 5.70 21.88 -1.19
CA ASP A 40 5.15 22.30 -2.49
C ASP A 40 6.16 22.12 -3.63
N GLU A 41 7.44 22.31 -3.33
CA GLU A 41 8.53 22.09 -4.27
C GLU A 41 8.58 20.62 -4.70
N ALA A 42 8.58 19.68 -3.73
CA ALA A 42 8.61 18.25 -4.00
C ALA A 42 7.35 17.78 -4.75
N TYR A 43 6.17 18.27 -4.34
CA TYR A 43 4.91 17.95 -5.03
C TYR A 43 4.88 18.47 -6.47
N GLY A 44 5.38 19.69 -6.70
CA GLY A 44 5.52 20.25 -8.04
C GLY A 44 6.48 19.44 -8.92
N GLU A 45 7.59 18.97 -8.34
CA GLU A 45 8.54 18.11 -9.02
C GLU A 45 7.95 16.73 -9.36
N GLU A 46 7.21 16.12 -8.43
CA GLU A 46 6.51 14.84 -8.62
C GLU A 46 5.48 14.93 -9.76
N LYS A 47 4.64 15.98 -9.73
CA LYS A 47 3.65 16.26 -10.77
C LYS A 47 4.30 16.46 -12.14
N GLY A 48 5.34 17.29 -12.22
CA GLY A 48 6.07 17.53 -13.46
C GLY A 48 6.74 16.26 -13.97
N PHE A 49 7.31 15.46 -13.07
CA PHE A 49 7.92 14.18 -13.41
C PHE A 49 6.91 13.19 -14.01
N ALA A 50 5.71 13.07 -13.45
CA ALA A 50 4.65 12.20 -13.97
C ALA A 50 4.21 12.63 -15.38
N GLU A 51 3.95 13.93 -15.58
CA GLU A 51 3.54 14.48 -16.88
C GLU A 51 4.63 14.27 -17.96
N GLU A 52 5.88 14.65 -17.64
CA GLU A 52 6.99 14.49 -18.58
C GLU A 52 7.28 13.02 -18.90
N SER A 53 7.21 12.15 -17.90
CA SER A 53 7.47 10.72 -18.07
C SER A 53 6.42 10.09 -18.98
N LEU A 54 5.13 10.44 -18.80
CA LEU A 54 4.06 9.96 -19.69
C LEU A 54 4.30 10.41 -21.14
N LYS A 55 4.65 11.69 -21.33
CA LYS A 55 4.94 12.25 -22.65
C LYS A 55 6.13 11.55 -23.32
N LYS A 56 7.24 11.37 -22.59
CA LYS A 56 8.46 10.71 -23.07
C LYS A 56 8.20 9.23 -23.37
N LEU A 57 7.48 8.50 -22.51
CA LEU A 57 7.13 7.10 -22.73
C LEU A 57 6.33 6.92 -24.03
N ARG A 58 5.35 7.78 -24.30
CA ARG A 58 4.54 7.71 -25.53
C ARG A 58 5.32 8.02 -26.81
N GLN A 59 6.55 8.53 -26.71
CA GLN A 59 7.46 8.71 -27.84
C GLN A 59 8.38 7.49 -28.06
N VAL A 60 8.46 6.57 -27.09
CA VAL A 60 9.21 5.33 -27.23
C VAL A 60 8.52 4.44 -28.27
N SER A 61 9.28 3.98 -29.26
CA SER A 61 8.76 3.07 -30.27
C SER A 61 8.36 1.74 -29.65
N VAL A 62 7.09 1.37 -29.80
CA VAL A 62 6.57 0.04 -29.45
C VAL A 62 6.93 -1.04 -30.49
N LYS A 63 7.44 -0.64 -31.66
CA LYS A 63 7.88 -1.59 -32.69
C LYS A 63 9.14 -2.31 -32.22
N GLY A 64 9.10 -3.64 -32.25
CA GLY A 64 10.24 -4.49 -31.90
C GLY A 64 10.39 -4.76 -30.40
N LEU A 65 9.43 -4.34 -29.56
CA LEU A 65 9.39 -4.78 -28.17
C LEU A 65 9.15 -6.29 -28.13
N THR A 66 9.82 -6.95 -27.19
CA THR A 66 9.51 -8.33 -26.81
C THR A 66 8.12 -8.40 -26.18
N ARG A 67 7.61 -9.61 -25.97
CA ARG A 67 6.31 -9.81 -25.30
C ARG A 67 6.31 -9.22 -23.89
N ASP A 68 7.38 -9.43 -23.14
CA ASP A 68 7.50 -8.95 -21.77
C ASP A 68 7.60 -7.42 -21.75
N GLU A 69 8.43 -6.83 -22.62
CA GLU A 69 8.51 -5.36 -22.75
C GLU A 69 7.19 -4.73 -23.20
N THR A 70 6.38 -5.45 -23.98
CA THR A 70 5.04 -4.96 -24.38
C THR A 70 4.10 -4.89 -23.17
N ILE A 71 4.18 -5.87 -22.27
CA ILE A 71 3.41 -5.89 -21.01
C ILE A 71 3.91 -4.76 -20.10
N ASP A 72 5.22 -4.66 -19.91
CA ASP A 72 5.84 -3.63 -19.06
C ASP A 72 5.51 -2.21 -19.56
N TYR A 73 5.53 -2.00 -20.88
CA TYR A 73 5.13 -0.74 -21.49
C TYR A 73 3.67 -0.42 -21.17
N ALA A 74 2.76 -1.39 -21.31
CA ALA A 74 1.34 -1.20 -21.04
C ALA A 74 1.07 -0.90 -19.55
N LEU A 75 1.78 -1.58 -18.64
CA LEU A 75 1.72 -1.33 -17.20
C LEU A 75 2.19 0.09 -16.84
N LEU A 76 3.34 0.50 -17.37
CA LEU A 76 3.92 1.81 -17.07
C LEU A 76 3.10 2.95 -17.70
N GLU A 77 2.59 2.77 -18.92
CA GLU A 77 1.71 3.76 -19.56
C GLU A 77 0.38 3.89 -18.81
N GLY A 78 -0.19 2.78 -18.36
CA GLY A 78 -1.41 2.78 -17.56
C GLY A 78 -1.22 3.49 -16.23
N ARG A 79 -0.14 3.16 -15.51
CA ARG A 79 0.25 3.82 -14.26
C ARG A 79 0.41 5.34 -14.43
N LEU A 80 1.25 5.77 -15.38
CA LEU A 80 1.53 7.20 -15.60
C LEU A 80 0.30 7.95 -16.10
N THR A 81 -0.60 7.29 -16.84
CA THR A 81 -1.89 7.90 -17.23
C THR A 81 -2.78 8.17 -16.02
N ILE A 82 -2.85 7.21 -15.08
CA ILE A 82 -3.60 7.37 -13.83
C ILE A 82 -2.98 8.47 -12.97
N GLU A 83 -1.68 8.40 -12.69
CA GLU A 83 -0.97 9.40 -11.86
C GLU A 83 -1.14 10.81 -12.45
N ASN A 84 -0.96 10.98 -13.76
CA ASN A 84 -1.17 12.28 -14.41
C ASN A 84 -2.63 12.77 -14.32
N TYR A 85 -3.62 11.87 -14.39
CA TYR A 85 -5.02 12.24 -14.18
C TYR A 85 -5.25 12.70 -12.73
N GLU A 86 -4.74 11.96 -11.75
CA GLU A 86 -4.91 12.26 -10.32
C GLU A 86 -4.28 13.62 -9.96
N PHE A 87 -3.05 13.91 -10.41
CA PHE A 87 -2.39 15.20 -10.20
C PHE A 87 -3.11 16.41 -10.82
N ASN A 88 -3.88 16.18 -11.90
CA ASN A 88 -4.66 17.21 -12.55
C ASN A 88 -6.04 17.38 -11.94
N LYS A 89 -6.53 16.35 -11.23
CA LYS A 89 -7.83 16.36 -10.58
C LYS A 89 -7.79 17.05 -9.22
N GLU A 90 -6.86 16.67 -8.36
CA GLU A 90 -6.78 17.18 -6.99
C GLU A 90 -5.36 17.05 -6.40
N ASP A 91 -5.00 17.91 -5.45
CA ASP A 91 -3.77 17.75 -4.65
C ASP A 91 -4.01 16.71 -3.56
N TYR A 92 -3.34 15.55 -3.70
CA TYR A 92 -3.52 14.43 -2.80
C TYR A 92 -3.18 14.80 -1.34
N ARG A 93 -2.26 15.76 -1.11
CA ARG A 93 -1.81 16.15 0.24
C ARG A 93 -2.92 16.83 1.05
N LEU A 94 -3.95 17.32 0.36
CA LEU A 94 -5.11 18.00 0.96
C LEU A 94 -6.24 17.03 1.36
N LYS A 95 -6.14 15.76 0.94
CA LYS A 95 -7.20 14.76 1.08
C LYS A 95 -6.81 13.56 1.93
N TRP A 96 -5.53 13.24 2.05
CA TRP A 96 -5.05 12.01 2.70
C TRP A 96 -4.29 12.33 4.00
N PRO A 97 -4.97 12.38 5.16
CA PRO A 97 -4.36 12.87 6.40
C PRO A 97 -3.30 11.94 6.99
N GLU A 98 -3.23 10.69 6.55
CA GLU A 98 -2.26 9.70 7.04
C GLU A 98 -0.86 9.86 6.40
N LEU A 99 -0.75 10.48 5.23
CA LEU A 99 0.51 10.62 4.47
C LEU A 99 1.73 11.07 5.29
N PRO A 100 1.65 12.09 6.16
CA PRO A 100 2.80 12.55 6.94
C PRO A 100 3.24 11.59 8.06
N LEU A 101 2.46 10.56 8.40
CA LEU A 101 2.80 9.65 9.50
C LEU A 101 3.93 8.68 9.08
N PRO A 102 5.10 8.70 9.75
CA PRO A 102 6.25 7.91 9.34
C PRO A 102 6.24 6.48 9.87
N ILE A 103 5.15 6.02 10.50
CA ILE A 103 5.11 4.80 11.32
C ILE A 103 5.40 3.55 10.49
N GLN A 104 4.70 3.37 9.37
CA GLN A 104 4.91 2.25 8.46
C GLN A 104 6.33 2.27 7.88
N HIS A 105 6.85 3.47 7.58
CA HIS A 105 8.21 3.67 7.09
C HIS A 105 9.28 3.39 8.16
N ILE A 106 8.99 3.52 9.46
CA ILE A 106 9.91 3.10 10.51
C ILE A 106 9.80 1.58 10.74
N TYR A 107 8.57 1.06 10.80
CA TYR A 107 8.27 -0.35 11.01
C TYR A 107 8.95 -1.24 9.96
N ILE A 108 8.92 -0.87 8.68
CA ILE A 108 9.48 -1.72 7.63
C ILE A 108 10.96 -2.06 7.86
N LEU A 109 11.74 -1.15 8.49
CA LEU A 109 13.16 -1.37 8.81
C LEU A 109 13.39 -2.39 9.95
N THR A 110 12.35 -2.72 10.73
CA THR A 110 12.42 -3.79 11.74
C THR A 110 12.10 -5.15 11.13
N VAL A 111 11.34 -5.18 10.04
CA VAL A 111 10.96 -6.40 9.31
C VAL A 111 12.06 -6.81 8.34
N ARG A 112 12.45 -5.91 7.42
CA ARG A 112 13.39 -6.21 6.35
C ARG A 112 14.86 -6.11 6.80
N PRO A 113 15.80 -6.75 6.08
CA PRO A 113 17.23 -6.48 6.27
C PRO A 113 17.57 -5.02 5.90
N THR A 114 18.45 -4.41 6.69
CA THR A 114 18.96 -3.06 6.46
C THR A 114 20.42 -3.00 6.90
N ASN A 115 21.23 -2.19 6.23
CA ASN A 115 22.67 -2.12 6.45
C ASN A 115 23.04 -1.52 7.83
N ASP A 116 22.23 -0.58 8.33
CA ASP A 116 22.38 0.05 9.65
C ASP A 116 21.01 0.34 10.25
N ILE A 117 20.44 -0.64 10.95
CA ILE A 117 19.09 -0.52 11.52
C ILE A 117 18.94 0.68 12.45
N ILE A 118 19.92 0.96 13.31
CA ILE A 118 19.83 2.06 14.26
C ILE A 118 20.08 3.39 13.57
N GLY A 119 21.08 3.50 12.70
CA GLY A 119 21.33 4.73 11.96
C GLY A 119 20.14 5.12 11.09
N ASN A 120 19.56 4.17 10.36
CA ASN A 120 18.43 4.41 9.45
C ASN A 120 17.15 4.76 10.22
N ILE A 121 16.81 4.03 11.28
CA ILE A 121 15.65 4.37 12.13
C ILE A 121 15.86 5.73 12.80
N THR A 122 17.04 5.99 13.35
CA THR A 122 17.35 7.29 13.98
C THR A 122 17.21 8.43 12.97
N SER A 123 17.70 8.25 11.74
CA SER A 123 17.57 9.27 10.70
C SER A 123 16.11 9.52 10.32
N ARG A 124 15.29 8.49 10.20
CA ARG A 124 13.84 8.65 9.96
C ARG A 124 13.15 9.38 11.12
N LEU A 125 13.47 9.01 12.37
CA LEU A 125 12.94 9.70 13.57
C LEU A 125 13.34 11.18 13.61
N GLU A 126 14.57 11.51 13.21
CA GLU A 126 15.05 12.90 13.15
C GLU A 126 14.37 13.71 12.03
N ARG A 127 13.93 13.05 10.96
CA ARG A 127 13.19 13.65 9.83
C ARG A 127 11.70 13.78 10.10
N SER A 128 11.11 12.94 10.96
CA SER A 128 9.67 12.91 11.26
C SER A 128 9.08 14.30 11.56
N PRO A 129 9.71 15.17 12.37
CA PRO A 129 9.13 16.48 12.66
C PRO A 129 8.94 17.36 11.43
N ALA A 130 9.88 17.32 10.48
CA ALA A 130 9.76 18.12 9.25
C ALA A 130 8.60 17.62 8.39
N VAL A 131 8.53 16.30 8.16
CA VAL A 131 7.48 15.65 7.35
C VAL A 131 6.09 15.88 7.96
N ILE A 132 5.97 15.77 9.28
CA ILE A 132 4.69 15.99 9.97
C ILE A 132 4.27 17.46 9.90
N ASN A 133 5.19 18.40 10.07
CA ASN A 133 4.87 19.82 9.93
C ASN A 133 4.47 20.20 8.50
N GLN A 134 5.07 19.58 7.47
CA GLN A 134 4.60 19.72 6.08
C GLN A 134 3.15 19.21 5.93
N GLY A 135 2.85 18.04 6.52
CA GLY A 135 1.50 17.49 6.56
C GLY A 135 0.48 18.41 7.22
N ILE A 136 0.81 18.95 8.40
CA ILE A 136 -0.03 19.95 9.08
C ILE A 136 -0.24 21.15 8.17
N ALA A 137 0.83 21.74 7.62
CA ALA A 137 0.73 22.91 6.75
C ALA A 137 -0.16 22.67 5.52
N ASN A 138 -0.05 21.50 4.88
CA ASN A 138 -0.89 21.11 3.76
C ASN A 138 -2.37 20.98 4.19
N LEU A 139 -2.63 20.26 5.29
CA LEU A 139 -3.99 20.00 5.77
C LEU A 139 -4.63 21.23 6.43
N SER A 140 -3.86 22.22 6.86
CA SER A 140 -4.36 23.52 7.36
C SER A 140 -4.89 24.44 6.26
N ARG A 141 -4.66 24.12 4.98
CA ARG A 141 -5.15 24.93 3.87
C ARG A 141 -6.69 24.93 3.81
N PRO A 142 -7.34 26.04 3.41
CA PRO A 142 -8.79 26.12 3.30
C PRO A 142 -9.41 25.08 2.37
N GLU A 143 -8.68 24.65 1.34
CA GLU A 143 -9.09 23.67 0.35
C GLU A 143 -9.02 22.22 0.87
N ALA A 144 -8.33 21.99 1.99
CA ALA A 144 -8.20 20.66 2.56
C ALA A 144 -9.53 20.16 3.12
N ASN A 145 -10.07 19.12 2.47
CA ASN A 145 -11.37 18.55 2.78
C ASN A 145 -11.33 17.02 2.64
N PRO A 146 -10.64 16.32 3.55
CA PRO A 146 -10.58 14.86 3.53
C PRO A 146 -11.95 14.24 3.91
N PRO A 147 -12.23 12.99 3.48
CA PRO A 147 -13.34 12.23 4.00
C PRO A 147 -13.21 12.04 5.52
N ARG A 148 -14.31 12.21 6.24
CA ARG A 148 -14.34 12.07 7.71
C ARG A 148 -13.70 10.77 8.20
N LEU A 149 -14.04 9.65 7.56
CA LEU A 149 -13.50 8.33 7.89
C LEU A 149 -11.97 8.29 7.78
N TRP A 150 -11.37 8.96 6.80
CA TRP A 150 -9.91 8.98 6.64
C TRP A 150 -9.23 9.82 7.72
N SER A 151 -9.85 10.91 8.15
CA SER A 151 -9.39 11.66 9.32
C SER A 151 -9.47 10.84 10.60
N GLU A 152 -10.57 10.10 10.81
CA GLU A 152 -10.74 9.18 11.94
C GLU A 152 -9.67 8.06 11.93
N MET A 153 -9.40 7.45 10.78
CA MET A 153 -8.34 6.46 10.60
C MET A 153 -6.96 7.04 10.91
N ALA A 154 -6.65 8.25 10.44
CA ALA A 154 -5.36 8.90 10.69
C ALA A 154 -5.16 9.22 12.19
N ILE A 155 -6.22 9.58 12.91
CA ILE A 155 -6.18 9.77 14.37
C ILE A 155 -5.82 8.46 15.07
N GLU A 156 -6.47 7.35 14.72
CA GLU A 156 -6.14 6.04 15.29
C GLU A 156 -4.74 5.57 14.91
N ALA A 157 -4.31 5.83 13.67
CA ALA A 157 -2.95 5.55 13.21
C ALA A 157 -1.90 6.36 14.00
N ALA A 158 -2.18 7.62 14.34
CA ALA A 158 -1.29 8.43 15.17
C ALA A 158 -1.18 7.87 16.60
N LYS A 159 -2.31 7.48 17.22
CA LYS A 159 -2.34 6.82 18.55
C LYS A 159 -1.57 5.50 18.57
N GLY A 160 -1.82 4.65 17.58
CA GLY A 160 -1.09 3.39 17.38
C GLY A 160 0.40 3.64 17.13
N GLY A 161 0.72 4.68 16.36
CA GLY A 161 2.07 5.13 16.08
C GLY A 161 2.86 5.50 17.32
N ILE A 162 2.28 6.30 18.23
CA ILE A 162 2.90 6.65 19.51
C ILE A 162 3.15 5.38 20.35
N THR A 163 2.16 4.47 20.38
CA THR A 163 2.28 3.19 21.11
C THR A 163 3.43 2.34 20.55
N PHE A 164 3.50 2.22 19.23
CA PHE A 164 4.60 1.55 18.54
C PHE A 164 5.97 2.19 18.85
N LEU A 165 6.08 3.51 18.79
CA LEU A 165 7.33 4.22 19.09
C LEU A 165 7.75 4.05 20.56
N CYS A 166 6.80 3.94 21.50
CA CYS A 166 7.11 3.62 22.89
C CYS A 166 7.74 2.22 23.05
N ASP A 167 7.30 1.23 22.27
CA ASP A 167 7.82 -0.14 22.34
C ASP A 167 9.02 -0.38 21.41
N LEU A 168 9.27 0.49 20.44
CA LEU A 168 10.37 0.37 19.47
C LEU A 168 11.74 0.06 20.10
N PRO A 169 12.16 0.65 21.24
CA PRO A 169 13.43 0.30 21.89
C PRO A 169 13.49 -1.16 22.40
N ASN A 170 12.35 -1.80 22.66
CA ASN A 170 12.26 -3.19 23.13
C ASN A 170 12.31 -4.19 21.98
N HIS A 171 12.09 -3.76 20.74
CA HIS A 171 12.15 -4.63 19.58
C HIS A 171 13.52 -5.34 19.50
N PRO A 172 13.59 -6.68 19.36
CA PRO A 172 14.84 -7.43 19.51
C PRO A 172 16.00 -6.92 18.65
N LYS A 173 15.74 -6.62 17.37
CA LYS A 173 16.75 -6.09 16.44
C LYS A 173 17.24 -4.69 16.83
N VAL A 174 16.35 -3.84 17.36
CA VAL A 174 16.69 -2.47 17.78
C VAL A 174 17.51 -2.55 19.07
N LYS A 175 17.01 -3.28 20.06
CA LYS A 175 17.69 -3.51 21.34
C LYS A 175 19.11 -4.05 21.17
N GLN A 176 19.30 -5.00 20.24
CA GLN A 176 20.61 -5.59 19.96
C GLN A 176 21.59 -4.61 19.30
N ALA A 177 21.10 -3.73 18.43
CA ALA A 177 21.95 -2.84 17.65
C ALA A 177 22.21 -1.47 18.33
N LEU A 178 21.41 -1.09 19.33
CA LEU A 178 21.49 0.21 20.00
C LEU A 178 22.73 0.33 20.90
N LYS A 179 23.80 0.96 20.37
CA LYS A 179 25.06 1.20 21.09
C LYS A 179 25.15 2.59 21.74
N ASP A 180 24.58 3.61 21.10
CA ASP A 180 24.48 4.99 21.61
C ASP A 180 23.00 5.36 21.82
N PRO A 181 22.50 5.31 23.06
CA PRO A 181 21.08 5.53 23.33
C PRO A 181 20.67 7.01 23.31
N LEU A 182 21.60 7.96 23.43
CA LEU A 182 21.24 9.37 23.67
C LEU A 182 20.62 10.00 22.43
N ARG A 183 21.28 9.89 21.27
CA ARG A 183 20.77 10.42 19.99
C ARG A 183 19.44 9.77 19.61
N PHE A 184 19.39 8.43 19.68
CA PHE A 184 18.18 7.66 19.37
C PHE A 184 17.01 8.07 20.27
N LYS A 185 17.22 8.13 21.60
CA LYS A 185 16.17 8.53 22.55
C LYS A 185 15.70 9.96 22.29
N ALA A 186 16.61 10.90 22.02
CA ALA A 186 16.25 12.27 21.72
C ALA A 186 15.41 12.37 20.42
N ALA A 187 15.77 11.64 19.38
CA ALA A 187 15.00 11.58 18.13
C ALA A 187 13.62 10.94 18.35
N LEU A 188 13.56 9.85 19.13
CA LEU A 188 12.33 9.15 19.48
C LEU A 188 11.35 10.04 20.24
N GLU A 189 11.80 10.73 21.29
CA GLU A 189 10.93 11.64 22.06
C GLU A 189 10.41 12.79 21.20
N LYS A 190 11.26 13.38 20.34
CA LYS A 190 10.83 14.42 19.40
C LYS A 190 9.78 13.90 18.42
N SER A 191 9.99 12.71 17.86
CA SER A 191 9.05 12.10 16.91
C SER A 191 7.71 11.76 17.57
N LYS A 192 7.70 11.24 18.80
CA LYS A 192 6.45 10.98 19.54
C LYS A 192 5.67 12.27 19.80
N ARG A 193 6.37 13.32 20.25
CA ARG A 193 5.74 14.61 20.56
C ARG A 193 5.05 15.21 19.33
N VAL A 194 5.75 15.29 18.20
CA VAL A 194 5.18 15.89 16.99
C VAL A 194 4.04 15.04 16.40
N ILE A 195 4.05 13.70 16.58
CA ILE A 195 2.92 12.84 16.21
C ILE A 195 1.72 13.10 17.12
N ASP A 196 1.93 13.35 18.42
CA ASP A 196 0.86 13.71 19.34
C ASP A 196 0.29 15.10 19.03
N ASP A 197 1.15 16.09 18.72
CA ASP A 197 0.72 17.40 18.24
C ASP A 197 -0.10 17.27 16.94
N PHE A 198 0.30 16.38 16.03
CA PHE A 198 -0.46 16.08 14.82
C PHE A 198 -1.80 15.41 15.12
N ARG A 199 -1.85 14.44 16.03
CA ARG A 199 -3.10 13.83 16.50
C ARG A 199 -4.06 14.89 17.05
N GLU A 200 -3.57 15.81 17.88
CA GLU A 200 -4.40 16.90 18.41
C GLU A 200 -4.91 17.82 17.30
N PHE A 201 -4.06 18.15 16.31
CA PHE A 201 -4.48 18.90 15.12
C PHE A 201 -5.59 18.17 14.34
N LEU A 202 -5.42 16.87 14.09
CA LEU A 202 -6.42 16.05 13.41
C LEU A 202 -7.75 16.05 14.17
N GLU A 203 -7.72 15.84 15.49
CA GLU A 203 -8.91 15.76 16.35
C GLU A 203 -9.64 17.11 16.48
N ARG A 204 -8.89 18.20 16.72
CA ARG A 204 -9.47 19.51 17.08
C ARG A 204 -9.75 20.41 15.89
N ASP A 205 -8.97 20.30 14.81
CA ASP A 205 -9.07 21.20 13.65
C ASP A 205 -9.57 20.47 12.40
N LEU A 206 -8.89 19.40 11.98
CA LEU A 206 -9.21 18.77 10.69
C LEU A 206 -10.53 17.98 10.71
N LEU A 207 -10.74 17.14 11.72
CA LEU A 207 -11.92 16.25 11.81
C LEU A 207 -13.25 17.02 11.81
N PRO A 208 -13.42 18.13 12.56
CA PRO A 208 -14.65 18.92 12.53
C PRO A 208 -15.04 19.45 11.14
N ARG A 209 -14.06 19.71 10.27
CA ARG A 209 -14.26 20.22 8.90
C ARG A 209 -14.04 19.17 7.81
N SER A 210 -13.90 17.90 8.17
CA SER A 210 -13.73 16.79 7.23
C SER A 210 -15.09 16.37 6.67
N HIS A 211 -15.44 16.89 5.49
CA HIS A 211 -16.69 16.62 4.78
C HIS A 211 -16.47 16.04 3.38
N GLY A 212 -15.23 15.62 3.08
CA GLY A 212 -14.86 15.07 1.79
C GLY A 212 -15.57 13.75 1.48
N THR A 213 -15.53 13.36 0.20
CA THR A 213 -16.06 12.09 -0.28
C THR A 213 -14.92 11.16 -0.67
N TYR A 214 -14.99 9.90 -0.21
CA TYR A 214 -14.00 8.87 -0.55
C TYR A 214 -14.20 8.28 -1.95
N ALA A 215 -15.43 8.38 -2.50
CA ALA A 215 -15.72 7.91 -3.84
C ALA A 215 -14.95 8.72 -4.88
N VAL A 216 -14.24 8.03 -5.77
CA VAL A 216 -13.40 8.65 -6.79
C VAL A 216 -14.19 9.24 -7.95
N GLY A 217 -15.48 8.94 -8.06
CA GLY A 217 -16.33 9.35 -9.19
C GLY A 217 -16.17 8.44 -10.41
N GLU A 218 -17.16 8.46 -11.29
CA GLU A 218 -17.32 7.53 -12.41
C GLU A 218 -16.14 7.56 -13.40
N GLU A 219 -15.73 8.75 -13.85
CA GLU A 219 -14.62 8.90 -14.81
C GLU A 219 -13.32 8.31 -14.27
N HIS A 220 -12.97 8.62 -13.02
CA HIS A 220 -11.77 8.08 -12.40
C HIS A 220 -11.90 6.56 -12.23
N TYR A 221 -13.05 6.06 -11.79
CA TYR A 221 -13.28 4.63 -11.65
C TYR A 221 -13.12 3.88 -12.98
N HIS A 222 -13.67 4.41 -14.08
CA HIS A 222 -13.50 3.85 -15.43
C HIS A 222 -12.04 3.86 -15.88
N LEU A 223 -11.30 4.92 -15.56
CA LEU A 223 -9.87 4.99 -15.83
C LEU A 223 -9.11 3.88 -15.09
N LEU A 224 -9.42 3.64 -13.81
CA LEU A 224 -8.81 2.58 -13.01
C LEU A 224 -9.14 1.19 -13.57
N LEU A 225 -10.41 0.92 -13.90
CA LEU A 225 -10.81 -0.35 -14.53
C LEU A 225 -9.98 -0.63 -15.80
N LYS A 226 -9.85 0.37 -16.66
CA LYS A 226 -9.16 0.22 -17.94
C LYS A 226 -7.64 0.13 -17.80
N LYS A 227 -7.03 1.02 -17.00
CA LYS A 227 -5.57 1.23 -16.97
C LYS A 227 -4.86 0.49 -15.84
N ARG A 228 -5.53 0.23 -14.72
CA ARG A 228 -4.98 -0.52 -13.58
C ARG A 228 -5.36 -1.99 -13.64
N HIS A 229 -6.63 -2.27 -13.90
CA HIS A 229 -7.16 -3.63 -13.89
C HIS A 229 -7.22 -4.29 -15.27
N PHE A 230 -6.95 -3.53 -16.35
CA PHE A 230 -7.01 -4.01 -17.74
C PHE A 230 -8.36 -4.66 -18.08
N LEU A 231 -9.43 -4.17 -17.44
CA LEU A 231 -10.79 -4.61 -17.68
C LEU A 231 -11.46 -3.69 -18.70
N ASN A 232 -12.01 -4.29 -19.75
CA ASN A 232 -12.82 -3.59 -20.75
C ASN A 232 -14.30 -3.59 -20.32
N GLN A 233 -14.57 -3.01 -19.15
CA GLN A 233 -15.89 -2.86 -18.55
C GLN A 233 -15.98 -1.47 -17.92
N ASP A 234 -17.18 -0.90 -17.87
CA ASP A 234 -17.48 0.28 -17.07
C ASP A 234 -18.02 -0.12 -15.69
N ALA A 235 -18.29 0.87 -14.82
CA ALA A 235 -18.76 0.62 -13.47
C ALA A 235 -20.10 -0.13 -13.45
N GLN A 236 -21.00 0.19 -14.38
CA GLN A 236 -22.34 -0.41 -14.45
C GLN A 236 -22.28 -1.87 -14.92
N GLY A 237 -21.49 -2.16 -15.96
CA GLY A 237 -21.26 -3.50 -16.46
C GLY A 237 -20.59 -4.40 -15.42
N LEU A 238 -19.61 -3.86 -14.69
CA LEU A 238 -18.97 -4.59 -13.59
C LEU A 238 -19.94 -4.88 -12.44
N LEU A 239 -20.79 -3.92 -12.07
CA LEU A 239 -21.82 -4.12 -11.04
C LEU A 239 -22.80 -5.21 -11.45
N ALA A 240 -23.37 -5.13 -12.65
CA ALA A 240 -24.34 -6.11 -13.14
C ALA A 240 -23.74 -7.53 -13.21
N MET A 241 -22.48 -7.65 -13.62
CA MET A 241 -21.75 -8.92 -13.59
C MET A 241 -21.60 -9.46 -12.17
N GLY A 242 -21.24 -8.59 -11.22
CA GLY A 242 -21.10 -8.95 -9.81
C GLY A 242 -22.42 -9.41 -9.17
N GLU A 243 -23.52 -8.69 -9.42
CA GLU A 243 -24.85 -9.03 -8.93
C GLU A 243 -25.33 -10.37 -9.50
N SER A 244 -25.16 -10.59 -10.81
CA SER A 244 -25.51 -11.85 -11.44
C SER A 244 -24.71 -13.03 -10.86
N LEU A 245 -23.41 -12.87 -10.66
CA LEU A 245 -22.55 -13.91 -10.08
C LEU A 245 -22.92 -14.19 -8.61
N PHE A 246 -23.23 -13.14 -7.85
CA PHE A 246 -23.67 -13.26 -6.46
C PHE A 246 -24.97 -14.07 -6.36
N ASP A 247 -25.97 -13.72 -7.18
CA ASP A 247 -27.27 -14.41 -7.19
C ASP A 247 -27.12 -15.87 -7.63
N GLN A 248 -26.28 -16.15 -8.63
CA GLN A 248 -26.00 -17.51 -9.07
C GLN A 248 -25.34 -18.31 -7.95
N THR A 249 -24.26 -17.78 -7.35
CA THR A 249 -23.52 -18.46 -6.28
C THR A 249 -24.41 -18.72 -5.08
N LYS A 250 -25.27 -17.76 -4.71
CA LYS A 250 -26.22 -17.93 -3.60
C LYS A 250 -27.22 -19.05 -3.86
N LYS A 251 -27.72 -19.18 -5.09
CA LYS A 251 -28.62 -20.28 -5.49
C LYS A 251 -27.91 -21.63 -5.44
N GLU A 252 -26.68 -21.70 -5.95
CA GLU A 252 -25.86 -22.92 -5.93
C GLU A 252 -25.55 -23.36 -4.48
N LEU A 253 -25.17 -22.41 -3.62
CA LEU A 253 -24.97 -22.68 -2.19
C LEU A 253 -26.25 -23.16 -1.51
N ALA A 254 -27.40 -22.52 -1.76
CA ALA A 254 -28.67 -22.93 -1.17
C ALA A 254 -29.06 -24.36 -1.58
N ALA A 255 -28.89 -24.70 -2.87
CA ALA A 255 -29.16 -26.05 -3.36
C ALA A 255 -28.24 -27.09 -2.71
N LEU A 256 -26.94 -26.79 -2.60
CA LEU A 256 -25.97 -27.67 -1.94
C LEU A 256 -26.24 -27.81 -0.44
N THR A 257 -26.66 -26.73 0.23
CA THR A 257 -27.07 -26.79 1.64
C THR A 257 -28.27 -27.71 1.82
N GLU A 258 -29.29 -27.62 0.97
CA GLU A 258 -30.46 -28.51 1.05
C GLU A 258 -30.08 -29.97 0.79
N GLU A 259 -29.11 -30.24 -0.10
CA GLU A 259 -28.60 -31.60 -0.34
C GLU A 259 -27.85 -32.18 0.87
N ILE A 260 -26.97 -31.40 1.51
CA ILE A 260 -26.09 -31.88 2.58
C ILE A 260 -26.77 -31.83 3.96
N ALA A 261 -27.62 -30.83 4.18
CA ALA A 261 -28.28 -30.57 5.46
C ALA A 261 -29.71 -30.02 5.23
N PRO A 262 -30.68 -30.87 4.85
CA PRO A 262 -32.05 -30.46 4.53
C PRO A 262 -32.68 -29.56 5.61
N GLY A 263 -33.28 -28.45 5.18
CA GLY A 263 -33.94 -27.48 6.06
C GLY A 263 -33.01 -26.59 6.89
N LYS A 264 -31.68 -26.62 6.64
CA LYS A 264 -30.72 -25.68 7.24
C LYS A 264 -30.43 -24.50 6.29
N SER A 265 -30.04 -23.37 6.88
CA SER A 265 -29.56 -22.21 6.11
C SER A 265 -28.09 -22.41 5.70
N ILE A 266 -27.66 -21.62 4.71
CA ILE A 266 -26.25 -21.57 4.29
C ILE A 266 -25.38 -21.17 5.49
N GLU A 267 -25.84 -20.21 6.28
CA GLU A 267 -25.16 -19.68 7.45
C GLU A 267 -25.00 -20.73 8.56
N ASP A 268 -26.06 -21.48 8.88
CA ASP A 268 -26.02 -22.54 9.88
C ASP A 268 -25.03 -23.63 9.50
N LEU A 269 -25.05 -24.05 8.22
CA LEU A 269 -24.13 -25.06 7.72
C LEU A 269 -22.68 -24.53 7.70
N ALA A 270 -22.46 -23.28 7.32
CA ALA A 270 -21.15 -22.65 7.34
C ALA A 270 -20.57 -22.58 8.77
N LEU A 271 -21.37 -22.20 9.76
CA LEU A 271 -20.95 -22.20 11.18
C LEU A 271 -20.58 -23.61 11.65
N LYS A 272 -21.38 -24.62 11.28
CA LYS A 272 -21.06 -26.02 11.60
C LYS A 272 -19.77 -26.50 10.94
N ILE A 273 -19.51 -26.11 9.69
CA ILE A 273 -18.25 -26.42 9.00
C ILE A 273 -17.08 -25.75 9.71
N GLN A 274 -17.25 -24.52 10.19
CA GLN A 274 -16.23 -23.80 10.94
C GLN A 274 -15.84 -24.50 12.24
N GLU A 275 -16.74 -25.23 12.91
CA GLU A 275 -16.40 -26.02 14.10
C GLU A 275 -15.37 -27.13 13.82
N ASN A 276 -15.20 -27.53 12.54
CA ASN A 276 -14.24 -28.55 12.14
C ASN A 276 -12.87 -27.93 11.78
N HIS A 277 -12.13 -27.53 12.81
CA HIS A 277 -10.76 -27.02 12.67
C HIS A 277 -9.80 -27.71 13.66
N PRO A 278 -8.49 -27.76 13.39
CA PRO A 278 -7.51 -28.21 14.37
C PRO A 278 -7.45 -27.25 15.59
N PRO A 279 -6.96 -27.71 16.75
CA PRO A 279 -6.63 -26.80 17.85
C PRO A 279 -5.49 -25.85 17.47
N SER A 280 -5.28 -24.79 18.27
CA SER A 280 -4.31 -23.73 17.99
C SER A 280 -2.88 -24.25 17.75
N ASP A 281 -2.44 -25.24 18.54
CA ASP A 281 -1.14 -25.90 18.41
C ASP A 281 -1.04 -26.85 17.19
N GLY A 282 -2.18 -27.24 16.60
CA GLY A 282 -2.29 -28.06 15.41
C GLY A 282 -2.44 -27.28 14.09
N LEU A 283 -2.59 -25.95 14.14
CA LEU A 283 -2.83 -25.13 12.95
C LEU A 283 -1.68 -25.21 11.92
N LEU A 284 -0.42 -25.01 12.37
CA LEU A 284 0.74 -25.07 11.48
C LEU A 284 0.93 -26.46 10.84
N PRO A 285 0.89 -27.57 11.61
CA PRO A 285 0.91 -28.91 11.01
C PRO A 285 -0.21 -29.17 9.99
N ALA A 286 -1.44 -28.77 10.30
CA ALA A 286 -2.57 -28.96 9.41
C ALA A 286 -2.42 -28.15 8.11
N TYR A 287 -1.98 -26.89 8.22
CA TYR A 287 -1.68 -26.04 7.07
C TYR A 287 -0.58 -26.66 6.19
N LYS A 288 0.54 -27.08 6.79
CA LYS A 288 1.65 -27.71 6.05
C LYS A 288 1.17 -28.94 5.29
N LYS A 289 0.41 -29.83 5.94
CA LYS A 289 -0.17 -31.02 5.32
C LYS A 289 -1.09 -30.67 4.14
N ALA A 290 -1.94 -29.66 4.29
CA ALA A 290 -2.84 -29.23 3.23
C ALA A 290 -2.08 -28.65 2.03
N MET A 291 -1.05 -27.85 2.27
CA MET A 291 -0.18 -27.29 1.23
C MET A 291 0.60 -28.37 0.49
N GLU A 292 1.17 -29.35 1.20
CA GLU A 292 1.85 -30.49 0.59
C GLU A 292 0.90 -31.32 -0.28
N ALA A 293 -0.33 -31.56 0.19
CA ALA A 293 -1.35 -32.27 -0.57
C ALA A 293 -1.76 -31.53 -1.84
N ALA A 294 -1.98 -30.21 -1.76
CA ALA A 294 -2.30 -29.37 -2.90
C ALA A 294 -1.14 -29.34 -3.91
N ARG A 295 0.10 -29.17 -3.44
CA ARG A 295 1.31 -29.19 -4.27
C ARG A 295 1.45 -30.52 -5.01
N LYS A 296 1.30 -31.64 -4.29
CA LYS A 296 1.34 -32.98 -4.88
C LYS A 296 0.26 -33.14 -5.96
N PHE A 297 -0.98 -32.78 -5.67
CA PHE A 297 -2.09 -32.87 -6.62
C PHE A 297 -1.82 -32.07 -7.90
N VAL A 298 -1.41 -30.81 -7.76
CA VAL A 298 -1.11 -29.92 -8.89
C VAL A 298 0.05 -30.45 -9.73
N GLY A 299 1.11 -30.96 -9.09
CA GLY A 299 2.26 -31.56 -9.77
C GLY A 299 1.90 -32.85 -10.51
N GLU A 300 1.17 -33.76 -9.86
CA GLU A 300 0.73 -35.04 -10.46
C GLU A 300 -0.22 -34.81 -11.64
N LYS A 301 -1.14 -33.83 -11.51
CA LYS A 301 -2.07 -33.44 -12.58
C LYS A 301 -1.44 -32.51 -13.62
N ARG A 302 -0.18 -32.10 -13.41
CA ARG A 302 0.58 -31.20 -14.30
C ARG A 302 -0.19 -29.91 -14.63
N LEU A 303 -0.88 -29.33 -13.63
CA LEU A 303 -1.71 -28.14 -13.82
C LEU A 303 -0.87 -26.86 -13.93
N VAL A 304 0.24 -26.77 -13.18
CA VAL A 304 1.23 -25.69 -13.27
C VAL A 304 2.65 -26.20 -13.05
N SER A 305 3.65 -25.42 -13.48
CA SER A 305 5.06 -25.63 -13.15
C SER A 305 5.42 -24.99 -11.82
N PHE A 306 6.37 -25.57 -11.08
CA PHE A 306 6.89 -24.98 -9.84
C PHE A 306 8.12 -24.11 -10.10
N PRO A 307 8.28 -22.98 -9.38
CA PRO A 307 9.48 -22.15 -9.49
C PRO A 307 10.70 -22.86 -8.91
N LEU A 308 11.90 -22.41 -9.33
CA LEU A 308 13.18 -23.01 -8.90
C LEU A 308 13.50 -22.80 -7.41
N ARG A 309 12.94 -21.75 -6.80
CA ARG A 309 13.12 -21.40 -5.38
C ARG A 309 11.78 -21.44 -4.68
N GLU A 310 11.49 -22.55 -4.03
CA GLU A 310 10.31 -22.77 -3.19
C GLU A 310 10.70 -23.76 -2.08
N ASP A 311 10.34 -23.45 -0.83
CA ASP A 311 10.39 -24.38 0.32
C ASP A 311 9.07 -24.27 1.09
N LEU A 312 8.58 -25.41 1.62
CA LEU A 312 7.33 -25.56 2.40
C LEU A 312 7.57 -25.64 3.92
#